data_AF-A0A6H1BUN6-F1
#
_entry.id   AF-A0A6H1BUN6-F1
#
_cell.length_a   1.000
_cell.length_b   1.000
_cell.length_c   1.000
_cell.angle_alpha   90.00
_cell.angle_beta   90.00
_cell.angle_gamma   90.00
#
_symmetry.space_group_name_H-M   'P 1'
#
loop_
_entity.id
_entity.type
_entity.pdbx_description
1 polymer ?
#
loop_
_entity_poly.entity_id
_entity_poly.type
_entity_poly.pdbx_seq_one_letter_code
_entity_poly.pdbx_strand_id
1 'polypeptide(L)'
;MALFKRRKRRATRKAEAKALKHKARLEAKLNAKNQRKRDSRLTKAEIKAAKAQLKADKALIESQTRVEKQQLATLKAQEKAAAQKGFTAAKVRRYLAVVRLLAPVLVPLVYQGVTALRGQLDAARAQRMGVAVDQLGEYTGHGAHLSARIAGAEKSLGEILERHPKDAETQKFADAIRGRLSDLTAAVHAAEQMPAPRRKAAHAGISRELDGIEADLLARLGVR
;
A
#
# COMPACT_ATOMS: atom_id res chain seq x y z
N MET A 1 42.62 31.99 -56.61
CA MET A 1 41.66 31.56 -57.64
C MET A 1 40.74 30.49 -57.04
N ALA A 2 39.44 30.79 -57.01
CA ALA A 2 38.42 29.98 -56.37
C ALA A 2 37.98 28.76 -57.21
N LEU A 3 37.76 27.64 -56.51
CA LEU A 3 36.54 26.80 -56.56
C LEU A 3 36.01 26.27 -57.92
N PHE A 4 36.61 25.23 -58.53
CA PHE A 4 35.84 24.26 -59.35
C PHE A 4 36.45 22.84 -59.35
N LYS A 5 36.22 22.05 -58.29
CA LYS A 5 36.34 20.58 -58.39
C LYS A 5 35.22 20.06 -59.32
N ARG A 6 35.57 19.25 -60.33
CA ARG A 6 34.64 18.64 -61.30
C ARG A 6 33.47 17.97 -60.56
N ARG A 7 32.28 18.56 -60.63
CA ARG A 7 31.07 18.01 -59.98
C ARG A 7 30.70 16.68 -60.67
N LYS A 8 30.71 15.57 -59.93
CA LYS A 8 30.16 14.28 -60.41
C LYS A 8 28.77 14.49 -61.01
N ARG A 9 28.49 13.89 -62.18
CA ARG A 9 27.19 13.99 -62.87
C ARG A 9 26.05 13.55 -61.94
N ARG A 10 24.88 14.20 -62.03
CA ARG A 10 23.72 13.96 -61.13
C ARG A 10 23.30 12.48 -61.11
N ALA A 11 23.45 11.78 -62.24
CA ALA A 11 23.15 10.36 -62.36
C ALA A 11 24.05 9.47 -61.49
N THR A 12 25.36 9.71 -61.46
CA THR A 12 26.29 8.91 -60.65
C THR A 12 26.10 9.15 -59.16
N ARG A 13 25.80 10.39 -58.74
CA ARG A 13 25.42 10.70 -57.35
C ARG A 13 24.13 10.00 -56.92
N LYS A 14 23.13 9.93 -57.80
CA LYS A 14 21.87 9.20 -57.53
C LYS A 14 22.12 7.69 -57.40
N ALA A 15 22.99 7.12 -58.22
CA ALA A 15 23.36 5.71 -58.15
C ALA A 15 24.16 5.40 -56.87
N GLU A 16 25.17 6.22 -56.55
CA GLU A 16 25.94 6.14 -55.30
C GLU A 16 25.02 6.28 -54.07
N ALA A 17 24.08 7.23 -54.08
CA ALA A 17 23.11 7.39 -53.01
C ALA A 17 22.17 6.18 -52.86
N LYS A 18 21.72 5.57 -53.98
CA LYS A 18 20.91 4.35 -53.94
C LYS A 18 21.70 3.15 -53.42
N ALA A 19 22.96 3.01 -53.81
CA ALA A 19 23.85 1.94 -53.34
C ALA A 19 24.14 2.09 -51.84
N LEU A 20 24.42 3.30 -51.36
CA LEU A 20 24.61 3.59 -49.94
C LEU A 20 23.33 3.31 -49.13
N LYS A 21 22.16 3.70 -49.65
CA LYS A 21 20.87 3.38 -49.02
C LYS A 21 20.61 1.87 -48.95
N HIS A 22 20.94 1.13 -50.02
CA HIS A 22 20.78 -0.32 -50.04
C HIS A 22 21.73 -1.01 -49.04
N LYS A 23 23.00 -0.60 -49.02
CA LYS A 23 24.00 -1.08 -48.06
C LYS A 23 23.56 -0.79 -46.62
N ALA A 24 23.15 0.44 -46.31
CA ALA A 24 22.66 0.81 -44.99
C ALA A 24 21.41 0.01 -44.58
N ARG A 25 20.47 -0.26 -45.50
CA ARG A 25 19.29 -1.09 -45.23
C ARG A 25 19.68 -2.55 -44.93
N LEU A 26 20.63 -3.10 -45.66
CA LEU A 26 21.11 -4.47 -45.43
C LEU A 26 21.87 -4.58 -44.10
N GLU A 27 22.77 -3.64 -43.81
CA GLU A 27 23.49 -3.57 -42.54
C GLU A 27 22.53 -3.42 -41.36
N ALA A 28 21.53 -2.53 -41.46
CA ALA A 28 20.49 -2.40 -40.44
C ALA A 28 19.71 -3.71 -40.24
N LYS A 29 19.35 -4.42 -41.31
CA LYS A 29 18.61 -5.70 -41.23
C LYS A 29 19.46 -6.80 -40.59
N LEU A 30 20.74 -6.90 -40.94
CA LEU A 30 21.66 -7.88 -40.35
C LEU A 30 21.96 -7.56 -38.89
N ASN A 31 22.17 -6.28 -38.56
CA ASN A 31 22.38 -5.83 -37.19
C ASN A 31 21.16 -6.09 -36.32
N ALA A 32 19.94 -5.80 -36.80
CA ALA A 32 18.71 -6.12 -36.08
C ALA A 32 18.53 -7.63 -35.86
N LYS A 33 18.88 -8.46 -36.86
CA LYS A 33 18.82 -9.93 -36.71
C LYS A 33 19.84 -10.45 -35.69
N ASN A 34 21.04 -9.87 -35.67
CA ASN A 34 22.09 -10.22 -34.71
C ASN A 34 21.77 -9.75 -33.30
N GLN A 35 21.23 -8.52 -33.14
CA GLN A 35 20.76 -8.00 -31.86
C GLN A 35 19.66 -8.90 -31.28
N ARG A 36 18.61 -9.20 -32.05
CA ARG A 36 17.54 -10.14 -31.62
C ARG A 36 18.09 -11.49 -31.14
N LYS A 37 19.10 -12.04 -31.84
CA LYS A 37 19.76 -13.30 -31.42
C LYS A 37 20.56 -13.13 -30.14
N ARG A 38 21.25 -12.00 -29.94
CA ARG A 38 21.99 -11.68 -28.71
C ARG A 38 21.02 -11.50 -27.54
N ASP A 39 19.98 -10.70 -27.71
CA ASP A 39 18.97 -10.43 -26.69
C ASP A 39 18.26 -11.73 -26.26
N SER A 40 17.92 -12.60 -27.23
CA SER A 40 17.37 -13.93 -26.92
C SER A 40 18.34 -14.84 -26.16
N ARG A 41 19.66 -14.71 -26.38
CA ARG A 41 20.67 -15.47 -25.62
C ARG A 41 20.88 -14.88 -24.22
N LEU A 42 20.91 -13.56 -24.10
CA LEU A 42 21.04 -12.85 -22.82
C LEU A 42 19.85 -13.15 -21.92
N THR A 43 18.62 -12.98 -22.40
CA THR A 43 17.40 -13.35 -21.66
C THR A 43 17.39 -14.81 -21.22
N LYS A 44 17.81 -15.75 -22.08
CA LYS A 44 17.94 -17.17 -21.69
C LYS A 44 19.02 -17.40 -20.63
N ALA A 45 20.13 -16.67 -20.69
CA ALA A 45 21.20 -16.76 -19.70
C ALA A 45 20.74 -16.18 -18.35
N GLU A 46 20.07 -15.03 -18.35
CA GLU A 46 19.47 -14.40 -17.17
C GLU A 46 18.44 -15.31 -16.51
N ILE A 47 17.52 -15.90 -17.28
CA ILE A 47 16.53 -16.85 -16.75
C ILE A 47 17.21 -18.07 -16.10
N LYS A 48 18.30 -18.58 -16.70
CA LYS A 48 19.06 -19.71 -16.13
C LYS A 48 19.79 -19.30 -14.85
N ALA A 49 20.42 -18.13 -14.83
CA ALA A 49 21.09 -17.58 -13.66
C ALA A 49 20.10 -17.35 -12.52
N ALA A 50 18.95 -16.73 -12.79
CA ALA A 50 17.88 -16.53 -11.81
C ALA A 50 17.34 -17.86 -11.26
N LYS A 51 17.14 -18.87 -12.11
CA LYS A 51 16.74 -20.21 -11.64
C LYS A 51 17.80 -20.89 -10.78
N ALA A 52 19.08 -20.68 -11.06
CA ALA A 52 20.17 -21.21 -10.25
C ALA A 52 20.23 -20.50 -8.88
N GLN A 53 20.08 -19.17 -8.86
CA GLN A 53 19.98 -18.38 -7.63
C GLN A 53 18.80 -18.84 -6.76
N LEU A 54 17.60 -18.95 -7.33
CA LEU A 54 16.43 -19.44 -6.59
C LEU A 54 16.61 -20.84 -6.00
N LYS A 55 17.36 -21.74 -6.66
CA LYS A 55 17.66 -23.07 -6.12
C LYS A 55 18.69 -23.00 -4.99
N ALA A 56 19.72 -22.15 -5.13
CA ALA A 56 20.70 -21.92 -4.08
C ALA A 56 20.02 -21.31 -2.85
N ASP A 57 19.17 -20.31 -3.03
CA ASP A 57 18.42 -19.66 -1.94
C ASP A 57 17.49 -20.65 -1.22
N LYS A 58 16.78 -21.50 -1.97
CA LYS A 58 15.96 -22.57 -1.37
C LYS A 58 16.80 -23.54 -0.55
N ALA A 59 17.95 -23.99 -1.07
CA ALA A 59 18.83 -24.89 -0.34
C ALA A 59 19.40 -24.23 0.94
N LEU A 60 19.73 -22.94 0.88
CA LEU A 60 20.15 -22.16 2.05
C LEU A 60 19.04 -22.09 3.09
N ILE A 61 17.81 -21.74 2.70
CA ILE A 61 16.65 -21.69 3.60
C ILE A 61 16.38 -23.07 4.21
N GLU A 62 16.43 -24.15 3.44
CA GLU A 62 16.25 -25.51 3.96
C GLU A 62 17.35 -25.90 4.97
N SER A 63 18.60 -25.52 4.71
CA SER A 63 19.69 -25.77 5.66
C SER A 63 19.53 -24.94 6.94
N GLN A 64 19.16 -23.66 6.82
CA GLN A 64 18.88 -22.77 7.95
C GLN A 64 17.73 -23.32 8.79
N THR A 65 16.62 -23.70 8.18
CA THR A 65 15.48 -24.28 8.90
C THR A 65 15.79 -25.61 9.59
N ARG A 66 16.69 -26.44 9.04
CA ARG A 66 17.18 -27.66 9.72
C ARG A 66 18.03 -27.32 10.94
N VAL A 67 18.95 -26.37 10.81
CA VAL A 67 19.78 -25.89 11.91
C VAL A 67 18.91 -25.26 12.99
N GLU A 68 17.95 -24.41 12.63
CA GLU A 68 16.97 -23.83 13.55
C GLU A 68 16.14 -24.90 14.26
N LYS A 69 15.65 -25.93 13.55
CA LYS A 69 14.93 -27.04 14.19
C LYS A 69 15.79 -27.81 15.18
N GLN A 70 17.07 -28.05 14.86
CA GLN A 70 18.00 -28.70 15.76
C GLN A 70 18.31 -27.83 16.98
N GLN A 71 18.53 -26.53 16.78
CA GLN A 71 18.71 -25.55 17.85
C GLN A 71 17.45 -25.44 18.73
N LEU A 72 16.26 -25.42 18.15
CA LEU A 72 15.01 -25.40 18.89
C LEU A 72 14.80 -26.70 19.70
N ALA A 73 15.20 -27.85 19.16
CA ALA A 73 15.13 -29.12 19.88
C ALA A 73 16.10 -29.16 21.07
N THR A 74 17.34 -28.68 20.90
CA THR A 74 18.33 -28.61 21.97
C THR A 74 17.94 -27.57 23.02
N LEU A 75 17.45 -26.40 22.61
CA LEU A 75 16.90 -25.38 23.51
C LEU A 75 15.68 -25.91 24.27
N LYS A 76 14.73 -26.59 23.64
CA LYS A 76 13.59 -27.22 24.33
C LYS A 76 14.03 -28.32 25.30
N ALA A 77 15.05 -29.10 24.97
CA ALA A 77 15.61 -30.09 25.89
C ALA A 77 16.27 -29.42 27.11
N GLN A 78 17.01 -28.33 26.88
CA GLN A 78 17.60 -27.51 27.94
C GLN A 78 16.54 -26.79 28.78
N GLU A 79 15.47 -26.29 28.16
CA GLU A 79 14.32 -25.68 28.83
C GLU A 79 13.57 -26.68 29.69
N LYS A 80 13.33 -27.91 29.22
CA LYS A 80 12.72 -28.98 30.02
C LYS A 80 13.60 -29.38 31.21
N ALA A 81 14.92 -29.46 31.01
CA ALA A 81 15.88 -29.71 32.09
C ALA A 81 16.01 -28.51 33.05
N ALA A 82 15.82 -27.29 32.56
CA ALA A 82 15.84 -26.07 33.34
C ALA A 82 14.51 -25.82 34.07
N ALA A 83 13.38 -26.25 33.53
CA ALA A 83 12.05 -26.11 34.13
C ALA A 83 11.88 -26.97 35.38
N GLN A 84 12.57 -28.12 35.43
CA GLN A 84 12.63 -28.96 36.63
C GLN A 84 13.48 -28.35 37.76
N LYS A 85 14.28 -27.32 37.48
CA LYS A 85 15.16 -26.65 38.44
C LYS A 85 14.82 -25.16 38.48
N GLY A 86 14.03 -24.72 39.46
CA GLY A 86 13.51 -23.35 39.58
C GLY A 86 14.53 -22.20 39.33
N PHE A 87 13.99 -20.99 39.16
CA PHE A 87 14.81 -19.80 38.89
C PHE A 87 15.66 -19.42 40.10
N THR A 88 16.94 -19.80 40.08
CA THR A 88 17.92 -19.36 41.09
C THR A 88 18.44 -17.97 40.75
N ALA A 89 18.85 -17.19 41.76
CA ALA A 89 19.38 -15.84 41.58
C ALA A 89 20.55 -15.77 40.57
N ALA A 90 21.36 -16.82 40.48
CA ALA A 90 22.44 -16.93 39.51
C ALA A 90 21.93 -17.01 38.06
N LYS A 91 20.80 -17.67 37.79
CA LYS A 91 20.19 -17.71 36.45
C LYS A 91 19.66 -16.34 36.05
N VAL A 92 18.99 -15.63 36.96
CA VAL A 92 18.47 -14.28 36.70
C VAL A 92 19.61 -13.32 36.30
N ARG A 93 20.74 -13.37 37.02
CA ARG A 93 21.94 -12.58 36.66
C ARG A 93 22.47 -12.91 35.26
N ARG A 94 22.49 -14.19 34.88
CA ARG A 94 22.91 -14.62 33.53
C ARG A 94 21.93 -14.16 32.45
N TYR A 95 20.62 -14.27 32.68
CA TYR A 95 19.61 -13.77 31.75
C TYR A 95 19.71 -12.26 31.58
N LEU A 96 19.90 -11.50 32.66
CA LEU A 96 20.10 -10.04 32.57
C LEU A 96 21.35 -9.68 31.76
N ALA A 97 22.45 -10.44 31.91
CA ALA A 97 23.65 -10.24 31.11
C ALA A 97 23.40 -10.53 29.62
N VAL A 98 22.69 -11.61 29.30
CA VAL A 98 22.33 -11.97 27.92
C VAL A 98 21.38 -10.94 27.31
N VAL A 99 20.36 -10.51 28.05
CA VAL A 99 19.42 -9.47 27.62
C VAL A 99 20.16 -8.16 27.37
N ARG A 100 21.10 -7.76 28.25
CA ARG A 100 21.90 -6.54 28.06
C ARG A 100 22.81 -6.62 26.83
N LEU A 101 23.31 -7.80 26.51
CA LEU A 101 24.15 -8.02 25.32
C LEU A 101 23.33 -8.03 24.02
N LEU A 102 22.12 -8.58 24.05
CA LEU A 102 21.20 -8.63 22.89
C LEU A 102 20.30 -7.39 22.77
N ALA A 103 20.24 -6.54 23.80
CA ALA A 103 19.45 -5.32 23.83
C ALA A 103 19.57 -4.44 22.58
N PRO A 104 20.78 -4.11 22.04
CA PRO A 104 20.89 -3.24 20.87
C PRO A 104 20.24 -3.80 19.59
N VAL A 105 20.02 -5.12 19.51
CA VAL A 105 19.38 -5.78 18.36
C VAL A 105 17.91 -6.08 18.64
N LEU A 106 17.60 -6.55 19.86
CA LEU A 106 16.22 -6.85 20.26
C LEU A 106 15.35 -5.59 20.36
N VAL A 107 15.90 -4.47 20.85
CA VAL A 107 15.13 -3.24 21.02
C VAL A 107 14.57 -2.73 19.67
N PRO A 108 15.36 -2.58 18.60
CA PRO A 108 14.83 -2.21 17.28
C PRO A 108 13.80 -3.20 16.73
N LEU A 109 14.00 -4.51 16.90
CA LEU A 109 13.07 -5.52 16.37
C LEU A 109 11.73 -5.52 17.10
N VAL A 110 11.74 -5.40 18.42
CA VAL A 110 10.51 -5.25 19.21
C VAL A 110 9.81 -3.96 18.84
N TYR A 111 10.55 -2.85 18.69
CA TYR A 111 9.98 -1.58 18.24
C TYR A 111 9.31 -1.73 16.87
N GLN A 112 9.98 -2.33 15.89
CA GLN A 112 9.42 -2.58 14.57
C GLN A 112 8.20 -3.52 14.60
N GLY A 113 8.23 -4.55 15.45
CA GLY A 113 7.08 -5.45 15.64
C GLY A 113 5.87 -4.71 16.20
N VAL A 114 6.09 -3.89 17.24
CA VAL A 114 5.03 -3.07 17.86
C VAL A 114 4.48 -2.04 16.88
N THR A 115 5.33 -1.36 16.12
CA THR A 115 4.87 -0.35 15.14
C THR A 115 4.17 -0.98 13.94
N ALA A 116 4.62 -2.14 13.45
CA ALA A 116 3.93 -2.87 12.38
C ALA A 116 2.54 -3.36 12.81
N LEU A 117 2.42 -3.90 14.02
CA LEU A 117 1.13 -4.29 14.60
C LEU A 117 0.20 -3.07 14.76
N ARG A 118 0.73 -1.95 15.26
CA ARG A 118 -0.04 -0.71 15.40
C ARG A 118 -0.51 -0.19 14.04
N GLY A 119 0.36 -0.18 13.03
CA GLY A 119 0.00 0.19 11.67
C GLY A 119 -1.06 -0.70 11.04
N GLN A 120 -1.05 -2.01 11.31
CA GLN A 120 -2.12 -2.92 10.86
C GLN A 120 -3.45 -2.66 11.55
N LEU A 121 -3.44 -2.38 12.86
CA LEU A 121 -4.65 -2.03 13.61
C LEU A 121 -5.24 -0.69 13.13
N ASP A 122 -4.38 0.29 12.88
CA ASP A 122 -4.77 1.60 12.37
C ASP A 122 -5.30 1.47 10.93
N ALA A 123 -4.64 0.71 10.06
CA ALA A 123 -5.13 0.40 8.72
C ALA A 123 -6.51 -0.31 8.76
N ALA A 124 -6.70 -1.27 9.66
CA ALA A 124 -7.99 -1.94 9.83
C ALA A 124 -9.09 -0.97 10.33
N ARG A 125 -8.76 -0.01 11.19
CA ARG A 125 -9.70 1.04 11.63
C ARG A 125 -10.03 2.01 10.51
N ALA A 126 -9.04 2.47 9.76
CA ALA A 126 -9.21 3.31 8.57
C ALA A 126 -10.13 2.64 7.55
N GLN A 127 -9.88 1.36 7.23
CA GLN A 127 -10.71 0.59 6.31
C GLN A 127 -12.17 0.48 6.77
N ARG A 128 -12.40 0.26 8.07
CA ARG A 128 -13.75 0.21 8.63
C ARG A 128 -14.48 1.55 8.54
N MET A 129 -13.74 2.65 8.64
CA MET A 129 -14.30 4.01 8.58
C MET A 129 -14.32 4.58 7.15
N GLY A 130 -13.77 3.88 6.15
CA GLY A 130 -13.69 4.36 4.77
C GLY A 130 -12.77 5.57 4.57
N VAL A 131 -11.86 5.83 5.51
CA VAL A 131 -10.97 7.01 5.49
C VAL A 131 -9.50 6.59 5.34
N ALA A 132 -8.68 7.49 4.81
CA ALA A 132 -7.24 7.28 4.71
C ALA A 132 -6.60 7.14 6.11
N VAL A 133 -5.53 6.34 6.21
CA VAL A 133 -4.81 6.13 7.49
C VAL A 133 -4.29 7.45 8.05
N ASP A 134 -3.92 8.39 7.19
CA ASP A 134 -3.44 9.72 7.61
C ASP A 134 -4.57 10.61 8.19
N GLN A 135 -5.83 10.33 7.84
CA GLN A 135 -7.03 11.04 8.34
C GLN A 135 -7.61 10.41 9.61
N LEU A 136 -7.08 9.27 10.08
CA LEU A 136 -7.51 8.65 11.35
C LEU A 136 -7.36 9.59 12.56
N GLY A 137 -6.36 10.47 12.53
CA GLY A 137 -6.14 11.45 13.60
C GLY A 137 -7.22 12.52 13.69
N GLU A 138 -7.94 12.78 12.59
CA GLU A 138 -9.03 13.76 12.52
C GLU A 138 -10.32 13.21 13.13
N TYR A 139 -10.53 11.88 13.05
CA TYR A 139 -11.72 11.20 13.55
C TYR A 139 -11.36 10.32 14.76
N THR A 140 -11.51 10.87 15.97
CA THR A 140 -11.21 10.17 17.24
C THR A 140 -12.43 10.14 18.17
N GLY A 141 -12.44 9.22 19.13
CA GLY A 141 -13.57 9.02 20.07
C GLY A 141 -14.50 7.86 19.71
N HIS A 142 -15.64 7.76 20.39
CA HIS A 142 -16.61 6.68 20.19
C HIS A 142 -17.46 6.87 18.93
N GLY A 143 -17.69 8.12 18.53
CA GLY A 143 -18.44 8.57 17.36
C GLY A 143 -17.58 8.83 16.13
N ALA A 144 -16.27 8.57 16.21
CA ALA A 144 -15.32 8.77 15.10
C ALA A 144 -15.81 8.18 13.76
N HIS A 145 -16.36 6.97 13.81
CA HIS A 145 -16.91 6.30 12.63
C HIS A 145 -18.11 7.06 12.03
N LEU A 146 -18.99 7.63 12.87
CA LEU A 146 -20.13 8.43 12.40
C LEU A 146 -19.66 9.76 11.82
N SER A 147 -18.70 10.43 12.46
CA SER A 147 -18.10 11.66 11.95
C SER A 147 -17.41 11.45 10.60
N ALA A 148 -16.71 10.33 10.42
CA ALA A 148 -16.09 9.97 9.15
C ALA A 148 -17.14 9.75 8.03
N ARG A 149 -18.25 9.07 8.34
CA ARG A 149 -19.35 8.88 7.41
C ARG A 149 -20.04 10.20 7.04
N ILE A 150 -20.26 11.09 8.02
CA ILE A 150 -20.82 12.43 7.78
C ILE A 150 -19.92 13.21 6.81
N ALA A 151 -18.61 13.24 7.03
CA ALA A 151 -17.67 13.88 6.13
C ALA A 151 -17.64 13.23 4.73
N GLY A 152 -17.84 11.91 4.65
CA GLY A 152 -18.05 11.20 3.39
C GLY A 152 -19.32 11.65 2.66
N ALA A 153 -20.44 11.74 3.38
CA ALA A 153 -21.72 12.22 2.84
C ALA A 153 -21.64 13.68 2.36
N GLU A 154 -20.92 14.55 3.06
CA GLU A 154 -20.66 15.93 2.63
C GLU A 154 -19.87 15.99 1.33
N LYS A 155 -18.83 15.14 1.16
CA LYS A 155 -18.07 15.03 -0.08
C LYS A 155 -18.95 14.56 -1.23
N SER A 156 -19.75 13.51 -1.03
CA SER A 156 -20.70 13.02 -2.03
C SER A 156 -21.74 14.08 -2.41
N LEU A 157 -22.21 14.88 -1.45
CA LEU A 157 -23.10 15.99 -1.74
C LEU A 157 -22.44 17.06 -2.61
N GLY A 158 -21.17 17.37 -2.35
CA GLY A 158 -20.35 18.24 -3.22
C GLY A 158 -20.28 17.71 -4.66
N GLU A 159 -20.03 16.41 -4.84
CA GLU A 159 -20.00 15.79 -6.17
C GLU A 159 -21.35 15.89 -6.90
N ILE A 160 -22.47 15.73 -6.21
CA ILE A 160 -23.82 15.88 -6.81
C ILE A 160 -24.04 17.32 -7.28
N LEU A 161 -23.64 18.31 -6.46
CA LEU A 161 -23.72 19.73 -6.84
C LEU A 161 -22.85 20.05 -8.07
N GLU A 162 -21.65 19.46 -8.16
CA GLU A 162 -20.77 19.63 -9.32
C GLU A 162 -21.32 18.98 -10.59
N ARG A 163 -22.01 17.84 -10.48
CA ARG A 163 -22.67 17.16 -11.61
C ARG A 163 -23.92 17.89 -12.10
N HIS A 164 -24.66 18.52 -11.18
CA HIS A 164 -25.93 19.20 -11.47
C HIS A 164 -25.96 20.66 -10.98
N PRO A 165 -25.05 21.53 -11.46
CA PRO A 165 -24.86 22.87 -10.88
C PRO A 165 -26.05 23.82 -11.12
N LYS A 166 -26.85 23.56 -12.16
CA LYS A 166 -27.99 24.40 -12.57
C LYS A 166 -29.35 23.85 -12.13
N ASP A 167 -29.38 22.71 -11.44
CA ASP A 167 -30.63 22.11 -11.00
C ASP A 167 -31.07 22.68 -9.64
N ALA A 168 -32.19 23.41 -9.65
CA ALA A 168 -32.75 24.03 -8.46
C ALA A 168 -33.24 23.01 -7.43
N GLU A 169 -33.66 21.81 -7.87
CA GLU A 169 -34.08 20.75 -6.94
C GLU A 169 -32.87 20.17 -6.20
N THR A 170 -31.77 19.94 -6.92
CA THR A 170 -30.51 19.48 -6.32
C THR A 170 -29.93 20.50 -5.34
N GLN A 171 -30.02 21.80 -5.62
CA GLN A 171 -29.57 22.84 -4.69
C GLN A 171 -30.40 22.85 -3.40
N LYS A 172 -31.73 22.82 -3.49
CA LYS A 172 -32.62 22.75 -2.32
C LYS A 172 -32.37 21.50 -1.48
N PHE A 173 -32.18 20.36 -2.15
CA PHE A 173 -31.81 19.11 -1.49
C PHE A 173 -30.47 19.25 -0.77
N ALA A 174 -29.46 19.81 -1.44
CA ALA A 174 -28.15 19.98 -0.84
C ALA A 174 -28.17 20.88 0.39
N ASP A 175 -28.91 21.98 0.37
CA ASP A 175 -29.04 22.85 1.54
C ASP A 175 -29.77 22.15 2.70
N ALA A 176 -30.82 21.38 2.41
CA ALA A 176 -31.52 20.58 3.42
C ALA A 176 -30.62 19.49 4.03
N ILE A 177 -29.87 18.75 3.21
CA ILE A 177 -28.95 17.71 3.67
C ILE A 177 -27.77 18.31 4.44
N ARG A 178 -27.22 19.45 4.00
CA ARG A 178 -26.14 20.14 4.72
C ARG A 178 -26.59 20.55 6.12
N GLY A 179 -27.82 21.06 6.26
CA GLY A 179 -28.42 21.33 7.57
C GLY A 179 -28.50 20.08 8.45
N ARG A 180 -29.04 18.98 7.91
CA ARG A 180 -29.13 17.70 8.64
C ARG A 180 -27.76 17.14 9.05
N LEU A 181 -26.75 17.20 8.18
CA LEU A 181 -25.40 16.73 8.48
C LEU A 181 -24.72 17.56 9.58
N SER A 182 -24.97 18.88 9.59
CA SER A 182 -24.57 19.76 10.69
C SER A 182 -25.23 19.37 12.02
N ASP A 183 -26.54 19.11 12.00
CA ASP A 183 -27.29 18.69 13.19
C ASP A 183 -26.82 17.32 13.71
N LEU A 184 -26.56 16.36 12.81
CA LEU A 184 -26.00 15.06 13.15
C LEU A 184 -24.59 15.18 13.74
N THR A 185 -23.76 16.10 13.23
CA THR A 185 -22.44 16.37 13.80
C THR A 185 -22.55 16.87 15.24
N ALA A 186 -23.44 17.83 15.49
CA ALA A 186 -23.73 18.32 16.84
C ALA A 186 -24.27 17.18 17.75
N ALA A 187 -25.14 16.31 17.22
CA ALA A 187 -25.68 15.17 17.94
C ALA A 187 -24.60 14.13 18.31
N VAL A 188 -23.62 13.88 17.42
CA VAL A 188 -22.47 13.00 17.72
C VAL A 188 -21.66 13.58 18.89
N HIS A 189 -21.36 14.88 18.85
CA HIS A 189 -20.63 15.55 19.95
C HIS A 189 -21.41 15.53 21.27
N ALA A 190 -22.74 15.73 21.24
CA ALA A 190 -23.58 15.63 22.41
C ALA A 190 -23.62 14.19 22.97
N ALA A 191 -23.67 13.18 22.09
CA ALA A 191 -23.70 11.77 22.48
C ALA A 191 -22.41 11.32 23.20
N GLU A 192 -21.25 11.89 22.86
CA GLU A 192 -19.97 11.59 23.54
C GLU A 192 -19.99 11.92 25.03
N GLN A 193 -20.73 12.97 25.42
CA GLN A 193 -20.87 13.38 26.81
C GLN A 193 -21.86 12.52 27.60
N MET A 194 -22.57 11.59 26.94
CA MET A 194 -23.55 10.72 27.58
C MET A 194 -22.92 9.45 28.17
N PRO A 195 -23.51 8.87 29.23
CA PRO A 195 -23.11 7.56 29.74
C PRO A 195 -23.21 6.45 28.68
N ALA A 196 -22.36 5.44 28.79
CA ALA A 196 -22.18 4.39 27.78
C ALA A 196 -23.48 3.78 27.19
N PRO A 197 -24.50 3.37 27.98
CA PRO A 197 -25.73 2.82 27.40
C PRO A 197 -26.51 3.85 26.57
N ARG A 198 -26.60 5.10 27.05
CA ARG A 198 -27.31 6.18 26.36
C ARG A 198 -26.55 6.66 25.11
N ARG A 199 -25.21 6.72 25.19
CA ARG A 199 -24.34 7.01 24.05
C ARG A 199 -24.51 6.00 22.92
N LYS A 200 -24.52 4.70 23.22
CA LYS A 200 -24.74 3.65 22.22
C LYS A 200 -26.11 3.77 21.54
N ALA A 201 -27.17 4.04 22.32
CA ALA A 201 -28.51 4.24 21.78
C ALA A 201 -28.58 5.48 20.87
N ALA A 202 -27.97 6.60 21.29
CA ALA A 202 -27.88 7.82 20.49
C ALA A 202 -27.10 7.59 19.18
N HIS A 203 -25.92 6.96 19.24
CA HIS A 203 -25.15 6.61 18.04
C HIS A 203 -25.90 5.67 17.10
N ALA A 204 -26.69 4.73 17.63
CA ALA A 204 -27.52 3.86 16.79
C ALA A 204 -28.64 4.63 16.07
N GLY A 205 -29.25 5.63 16.73
CA GLY A 205 -30.22 6.53 16.10
C GLY A 205 -29.59 7.36 14.98
N ILE A 206 -28.47 8.03 15.29
CA ILE A 206 -27.69 8.82 14.32
C ILE A 206 -27.27 7.97 13.12
N SER A 207 -26.84 6.72 13.35
CA SER A 207 -26.46 5.80 12.27
C SER A 207 -27.62 5.55 11.32
N ARG A 208 -28.85 5.31 11.83
CA ARG A 208 -30.02 5.04 10.99
C ARG A 208 -30.43 6.25 10.16
N GLU A 209 -30.35 7.45 10.74
CA GLU A 209 -30.61 8.68 10.00
C GLU A 209 -29.58 8.89 8.88
N LEU A 210 -28.32 8.60 9.18
CA LEU A 210 -27.24 8.69 8.20
C LEU A 210 -27.38 7.66 7.07
N ASP A 211 -27.81 6.43 7.39
CA ASP A 211 -28.12 5.39 6.39
C ASP A 211 -29.20 5.89 5.39
N GLY A 212 -30.22 6.60 5.88
CA GLY A 212 -31.25 7.20 5.02
C GLY A 212 -30.71 8.31 4.12
N ILE A 213 -29.87 9.20 4.66
CA ILE A 213 -29.22 10.27 3.87
C ILE A 213 -28.30 9.67 2.79
N GLU A 214 -27.49 8.68 3.14
CA GLU A 214 -26.58 8.01 2.20
C GLU A 214 -27.36 7.31 1.09
N ALA A 215 -28.51 6.70 1.39
CA ALA A 215 -29.39 6.11 0.37
C ALA A 215 -29.93 7.18 -0.60
N ASP A 216 -30.37 8.33 -0.09
CA ASP A 216 -30.84 9.44 -0.94
C ASP A 216 -29.71 10.01 -1.82
N LEU A 217 -28.49 10.11 -1.28
CA LEU A 217 -27.31 10.54 -2.03
C LEU A 217 -26.97 9.54 -3.15
N LEU A 218 -26.95 8.24 -2.85
CA LEU A 218 -26.69 7.18 -3.84
C LEU A 218 -27.74 7.17 -4.95
N ALA A 219 -29.02 7.30 -4.59
CA ALA A 219 -30.11 7.35 -5.56
C ALA A 219 -29.94 8.51 -6.56
N ARG A 220 -29.43 9.65 -6.10
CA ARG A 220 -29.13 10.82 -6.95
C ARG A 220 -27.84 10.67 -7.75
N LEU A 221 -26.86 9.93 -7.23
CA LEU A 221 -25.66 9.54 -7.98
C LEU A 221 -25.93 8.45 -9.04
N GLY A 222 -27.15 7.89 -9.06
CA GLY A 222 -27.59 6.89 -10.03
C GLY A 222 -27.31 5.44 -9.62
N VAL A 223 -26.97 5.21 -8.35
CA VAL A 223 -26.74 3.87 -7.78
C VAL A 223 -27.96 3.48 -6.94
N ARG A 224 -28.61 2.37 -7.29
CA ARG A 224 -29.77 1.81 -6.58
C ARG A 224 -29.45 0.41 -6.07
#